data_AF-A0A6G1HLU8-F1
#
_entry.id   AF-A0A6G1HLU8-F1
#
_cell.length_a   1.000
_cell.length_b   1.000
_cell.length_c   1.000
_cell.angle_alpha   90.00
_cell.angle_beta   90.00
_cell.angle_gamma   90.00
#
_symmetry.space_group_name_H-M   'P 1'
#
loop_
_entity.id
_entity.type
_entity.pdbx_description
1 polymer ?
#
loop_
_entity_poly.entity_id
_entity_poly.type
_entity_poly.pdbx_seq_one_letter_code
_entity_poly.pdbx_strand_id
1 'polypeptide(L)'
;MRSTVFSVLLAAASCLAEPTIFPANKATNVNPDTHLILTFPSPPKIGTSGLIRIYDAADKKLVDTLDMSISPSPNPSGRAPNANGQTKQPGPADPNDNSKYQVTMIAGVDFHFFPIIVRNNTATVYPHHGALKYGHSYTVKMDPTVLTPAAGAFSGFTTDTAWTFTTKAASPTNSSRIVVAADGSGDFNTVQGAIDFVPSSSSKRITIFIKNGFYEELVYMKGKNNIIIRGESRDKVIVGYPNNSAFNPPKSGPSRRPAFTITQCKSVQLSSFTINNYFVGQAEALLVRGEKVVLDHMTLSGSGDAFTTYGSIYFADSKLTGHGDTVLGYGAVFYLRSEIHSIGPFTWTRTPAGQHGNVFVNSSLISINEPLPWTVTEARPTGQDSKSTFARLPRNGGPTGVSNFPNAEMVLINVKTSGVPPEGWGPIQSAPFDTSNVHFWEYNTMDLDGKPVDMSKRHPVSKQLKLPTDGKTIADYSNPKFVLGWEPVIVGP
;
A
#
# COMPACT_ATOMS: atom_id res chain seq x y z
N MET A 1 -26.96 20.10 71.04
CA MET A 1 -27.72 20.17 69.77
C MET A 1 -26.81 19.67 68.66
N ARG A 2 -27.16 18.54 68.03
CA ARG A 2 -26.43 17.99 66.88
C ARG A 2 -26.87 18.74 65.63
N SER A 3 -25.94 19.37 64.93
CA SER A 3 -26.14 19.92 63.58
C SER A 3 -25.59 18.91 62.59
N THR A 4 -26.47 18.33 61.79
CA THR A 4 -26.14 17.44 60.67
C THR A 4 -26.08 18.29 59.41
N VAL A 5 -24.90 18.47 58.84
CA VAL A 5 -24.72 19.11 57.53
C VAL A 5 -24.99 18.06 56.46
N PHE A 6 -26.06 18.24 55.69
CA PHE A 6 -26.33 17.48 54.47
C PHE A 6 -25.45 18.04 53.34
N SER A 7 -24.42 17.31 52.95
CA SER A 7 -23.74 17.54 51.68
C SER A 7 -24.58 16.93 50.56
N VAL A 8 -25.28 17.77 49.81
CA VAL A 8 -25.91 17.38 48.55
C VAL A 8 -24.81 17.21 47.51
N LEU A 9 -24.43 15.96 47.23
CA LEU A 9 -23.66 15.64 46.02
C LEU A 9 -24.59 15.82 44.83
N LEU A 10 -24.45 16.94 44.11
CA LEU A 10 -25.03 17.10 42.79
C LEU A 10 -24.25 16.18 41.85
N ALA A 11 -24.76 14.98 41.59
CA ALA A 11 -24.27 14.14 40.50
C ALA A 11 -24.60 14.88 39.19
N ALA A 12 -23.59 15.56 38.62
CA ALA A 12 -23.66 15.98 37.24
C ALA A 12 -23.82 14.70 36.40
N ALA A 13 -25.04 14.44 35.93
CA ALA A 13 -25.25 13.47 34.87
C ALA A 13 -24.39 13.95 33.69
N SER A 14 -23.24 13.32 33.48
CA SER A 14 -22.47 13.50 32.26
C SER A 14 -23.38 13.06 31.13
N CYS A 15 -23.99 14.02 30.44
CA CYS A 15 -24.67 13.78 29.19
C CYS A 15 -23.60 13.18 28.26
N LEU A 16 -23.65 11.87 28.05
CA LEU A 16 -22.73 11.18 27.16
C LEU A 16 -22.95 11.75 25.77
N ALA A 17 -21.98 12.51 25.26
CA ALA A 17 -22.09 13.14 23.96
C ALA A 17 -22.18 12.05 22.89
N GLU A 18 -23.26 12.08 22.10
CA GLU A 18 -23.37 11.26 20.88
C GLU A 18 -22.18 11.52 19.95
N PRO A 19 -21.74 10.52 19.17
CA PRO A 19 -20.64 10.72 18.25
C PRO A 19 -20.99 11.79 17.22
N THR A 20 -20.02 12.66 16.90
CA THR A 20 -20.16 13.53 15.72
C THR A 20 -20.05 12.66 14.46
N ILE A 21 -20.89 12.91 13.47
CA ILE A 21 -20.98 12.08 12.26
C ILE A 21 -20.62 12.85 10.99
N PHE A 22 -19.96 12.16 10.06
CA PHE A 22 -19.73 12.62 8.70
C PHE A 22 -20.14 11.53 7.69
N PRO A 23 -20.92 11.83 6.65
CA PRO A 23 -21.59 13.11 6.41
C PRO A 23 -22.52 13.50 7.56
N ALA A 24 -22.64 14.79 7.84
CA ALA A 24 -23.54 15.27 8.88
C ALA A 24 -25.00 14.83 8.58
N ASN A 25 -25.83 14.66 9.60
CA ASN A 25 -27.24 14.33 9.35
C ASN A 25 -27.90 15.42 8.47
N LYS A 26 -28.63 15.00 7.45
CA LYS A 26 -29.26 15.82 6.41
C LYS A 26 -28.28 16.58 5.51
N ALA A 27 -26.99 16.19 5.49
CA ALA A 27 -26.03 16.76 4.56
C ALA A 27 -26.49 16.59 3.10
N THR A 28 -26.15 17.55 2.25
CA THR A 28 -26.42 17.52 0.81
C THR A 28 -25.09 17.66 0.06
N ASN A 29 -25.09 17.36 -1.24
CA ASN A 29 -23.89 17.43 -2.09
C ASN A 29 -22.73 16.55 -1.61
N VAL A 30 -23.04 15.40 -1.02
CA VAL A 30 -22.06 14.40 -0.55
C VAL A 30 -21.51 13.62 -1.75
N ASN A 31 -20.21 13.29 -1.77
CA ASN A 31 -19.70 12.42 -2.83
C ASN A 31 -20.20 10.98 -2.65
N PRO A 32 -20.62 10.28 -3.71
CA PRO A 32 -21.04 8.88 -3.63
C PRO A 32 -19.95 7.90 -3.16
N ASP A 33 -18.69 8.28 -3.16
CA ASP A 33 -17.60 7.47 -2.62
C ASP A 33 -17.25 7.82 -1.17
N THR A 34 -18.10 8.58 -0.46
CA THR A 34 -17.88 8.91 0.95
C THR A 34 -17.85 7.67 1.83
N HIS A 35 -17.01 7.71 2.86
CA HIS A 35 -17.14 6.84 4.03
C HIS A 35 -18.18 7.42 5.00
N LEU A 36 -18.64 6.58 5.95
CA LEU A 36 -19.45 7.03 7.08
C LEU A 36 -18.57 7.06 8.33
N ILE A 37 -18.34 8.23 8.90
CA ILE A 37 -17.37 8.47 9.96
C ILE A 37 -18.11 8.85 11.23
N LEU A 38 -17.74 8.23 12.34
CA LEU A 38 -18.23 8.54 13.67
C LEU A 38 -17.04 8.88 14.56
N THR A 39 -17.02 10.07 15.15
CA THR A 39 -15.98 10.48 16.10
C THR A 39 -16.57 10.58 17.50
N PHE A 40 -16.02 9.78 18.41
CA PHE A 40 -16.45 9.67 19.80
C PHE A 40 -15.56 10.52 20.73
N PRO A 41 -15.97 10.74 21.98
CA PRO A 41 -15.09 11.34 22.99
C PRO A 41 -13.88 10.47 23.37
N SER A 42 -13.96 9.15 23.13
CA SER A 42 -12.92 8.15 23.45
C SER A 42 -12.94 7.01 22.42
N PRO A 43 -11.88 6.20 22.29
CA PRO A 43 -11.81 5.14 21.29
C PRO A 43 -12.95 4.12 21.42
N PRO A 44 -13.82 3.96 20.40
CA PRO A 44 -14.82 2.89 20.41
C PRO A 44 -14.16 1.55 20.08
N LYS A 45 -14.75 0.45 20.57
CA LYS A 45 -14.44 -0.91 20.12
C LYS A 45 -15.43 -1.34 19.04
N ILE A 46 -14.94 -2.11 18.07
CA ILE A 46 -15.79 -2.75 17.05
C ILE A 46 -16.50 -3.95 17.70
N GLY A 47 -17.82 -4.03 17.57
CA GLY A 47 -18.59 -5.17 18.04
C GLY A 47 -18.49 -6.39 17.11
N THR A 48 -18.86 -7.56 17.61
CA THR A 48 -18.84 -8.83 16.86
C THR A 48 -20.21 -9.22 16.30
N SER A 49 -21.19 -8.31 16.34
CA SER A 49 -22.55 -8.54 15.88
C SER A 49 -23.28 -7.23 15.58
N GLY A 50 -24.42 -7.33 14.90
CA GLY A 50 -25.20 -6.19 14.47
C GLY A 50 -24.92 -5.83 13.02
N LEU A 51 -25.86 -5.10 12.42
CA LEU A 51 -25.84 -4.74 11.02
C LEU A 51 -25.74 -3.23 10.86
N ILE A 52 -24.99 -2.82 9.84
CA ILE A 52 -25.07 -1.49 9.24
C ILE A 52 -25.83 -1.66 7.93
N ARG A 53 -26.89 -0.89 7.74
CA ARG A 53 -27.75 -0.97 6.55
C ARG A 53 -27.92 0.41 5.96
N ILE A 54 -27.75 0.52 4.65
CA ILE A 54 -27.98 1.77 3.91
C ILE A 54 -29.20 1.55 3.01
N TYR A 55 -30.16 2.44 3.11
CA TYR A 55 -31.38 2.42 2.31
C TYR A 55 -31.44 3.64 1.42
N ASP A 56 -31.94 3.47 0.20
CA ASP A 56 -32.40 4.60 -0.61
C ASP A 56 -33.64 5.21 0.06
N ALA A 57 -33.64 6.51 0.28
CA ALA A 57 -34.70 7.19 1.02
C ALA A 57 -35.99 7.34 0.20
N ALA A 58 -35.92 7.31 -1.13
CA ALA A 58 -37.06 7.52 -2.02
C ALA A 58 -37.95 6.27 -2.09
N ASP A 59 -37.35 5.08 -2.25
CA ASP A 59 -38.08 3.82 -2.41
C ASP A 59 -37.90 2.84 -1.23
N LYS A 60 -37.10 3.20 -0.22
CA LYS A 60 -36.77 2.37 0.95
C LYS A 60 -36.08 1.06 0.61
N LYS A 61 -35.51 0.94 -0.59
CA LYS A 61 -34.75 -0.23 -1.01
C LYS A 61 -33.42 -0.30 -0.26
N LEU A 62 -33.06 -1.50 0.19
CA LEU A 62 -31.76 -1.79 0.77
C LEU A 62 -30.68 -1.68 -0.31
N VAL A 63 -29.72 -0.78 -0.12
CA VAL A 63 -28.61 -0.49 -1.03
C VAL A 63 -27.33 -1.18 -0.59
N ASP A 64 -27.10 -1.22 0.72
CA ASP A 64 -25.91 -1.87 1.28
C ASP A 64 -26.19 -2.52 2.64
N THR A 65 -25.43 -3.55 2.99
CA THR A 65 -25.43 -4.16 4.32
C THR A 65 -24.04 -4.65 4.69
N LEU A 66 -23.55 -4.22 5.85
CA LEU A 66 -22.35 -4.73 6.50
C LEU A 66 -22.77 -5.51 7.74
N ASP A 67 -22.42 -6.80 7.80
CA ASP A 67 -22.76 -7.69 8.91
C ASP A 67 -21.55 -7.94 9.80
N MET A 68 -21.55 -7.40 11.02
CA MET A 68 -20.41 -7.49 11.94
C MET A 68 -20.17 -8.90 12.50
N SER A 69 -21.07 -9.86 12.25
CA SER A 69 -20.84 -11.28 12.55
C SER A 69 -19.97 -11.98 11.49
N ILE A 70 -19.80 -11.38 10.31
CA ILE A 70 -18.94 -11.89 9.23
C ILE A 70 -17.53 -11.33 9.42
N SER A 71 -16.54 -12.23 9.56
CA SER A 71 -15.13 -11.85 9.70
C SER A 71 -14.64 -11.05 8.48
N PRO A 72 -13.81 -10.01 8.66
CA PRO A 72 -13.30 -9.22 7.53
C PRO A 72 -12.39 -10.01 6.59
N SER A 73 -11.72 -11.05 7.10
CA SER A 73 -10.86 -11.94 6.31
C SER A 73 -10.56 -13.25 7.06
N PRO A 74 -9.90 -14.23 6.41
CA PRO A 74 -9.38 -15.42 7.08
C PRO A 74 -8.37 -15.11 8.19
N ASN A 75 -7.62 -14.01 8.06
CA ASN A 75 -6.69 -13.56 9.08
C ASN A 75 -6.70 -12.04 9.25
N PRO A 76 -7.64 -11.51 10.06
CA PRO A 76 -7.81 -10.06 10.27
C PRO A 76 -6.60 -9.37 10.89
N SER A 77 -5.74 -10.11 11.59
CA SER A 77 -4.52 -9.54 12.20
C SER A 77 -3.39 -9.33 11.19
N GLY A 78 -3.51 -9.86 9.98
CA GLY A 78 -2.44 -9.92 9.00
C GLY A 78 -1.33 -10.92 9.36
N ARG A 79 -1.46 -11.72 10.44
CA ARG A 79 -0.42 -12.67 10.87
C ARG A 79 -0.90 -14.11 10.77
N ALA A 80 -0.40 -14.87 9.81
CA ALA A 80 -0.65 -16.31 9.75
C ALA A 80 0.19 -17.08 10.80
N PRO A 81 -0.44 -17.74 11.79
CA PRO A 81 0.28 -18.59 12.73
C PRO A 81 0.77 -19.86 12.03
N ASN A 82 2.00 -20.30 12.29
CA ASN A 82 2.41 -21.67 12.00
C ASN A 82 2.18 -22.58 13.22
N ALA A 83 2.41 -23.90 13.04
CA ALA A 83 2.18 -24.91 14.08
C ALA A 83 2.98 -24.68 15.39
N ASN A 84 4.01 -23.83 15.36
CA ASN A 84 4.88 -23.51 16.49
C ASN A 84 4.65 -22.08 17.01
N GLY A 85 3.56 -21.41 16.62
CA GLY A 85 3.25 -20.04 17.06
C GLY A 85 4.14 -18.94 16.46
N GLN A 86 5.03 -19.27 15.51
CA GLN A 86 5.78 -18.26 14.75
C GLN A 86 4.95 -17.83 13.55
N THR A 87 5.07 -16.57 13.13
CA THR A 87 4.44 -16.16 11.86
C THR A 87 5.35 -16.54 10.69
N LYS A 88 4.80 -17.26 9.71
CA LYS A 88 5.45 -17.52 8.42
C LYS A 88 4.62 -16.87 7.33
N GLN A 89 5.20 -16.75 6.13
CA GLN A 89 4.44 -16.46 4.92
C GLN A 89 3.21 -17.39 4.90
N PRO A 90 1.98 -16.86 4.76
CA PRO A 90 0.79 -17.69 4.68
C PRO A 90 0.99 -18.72 3.57
N GLY A 91 0.62 -19.97 3.85
CA GLY A 91 0.48 -20.95 2.78
C GLY A 91 -0.55 -20.48 1.76
N PRO A 92 -0.68 -21.17 0.61
CA PRO A 92 -1.85 -20.98 -0.24
C PRO A 92 -3.14 -21.08 0.61
N ALA A 93 -4.18 -20.35 0.21
CA ALA A 93 -5.49 -20.44 0.86
C ALA A 93 -5.87 -21.90 1.09
N ASP A 94 -6.40 -22.25 2.28
CA ASP A 94 -6.90 -23.60 2.50
C ASP A 94 -8.01 -23.87 1.48
N PRO A 95 -7.81 -24.83 0.55
CA PRO A 95 -8.79 -25.10 -0.49
C PRO A 95 -10.13 -25.61 0.07
N ASN A 96 -10.18 -25.97 1.37
CA ASN A 96 -11.38 -26.46 2.05
C ASN A 96 -12.06 -25.40 2.93
N ASP A 97 -11.51 -24.18 3.04
CA ASP A 97 -12.13 -23.12 3.82
C ASP A 97 -13.37 -22.57 3.09
N ASN A 98 -14.55 -22.91 3.62
CA ASN A 98 -15.85 -22.49 3.12
C ASN A 98 -16.46 -21.34 3.94
N SER A 99 -15.67 -20.71 4.81
CA SER A 99 -16.13 -19.59 5.64
C SER A 99 -16.52 -18.39 4.78
N LYS A 100 -17.55 -17.66 5.22
CA LYS A 100 -17.93 -16.39 4.61
C LYS A 100 -17.10 -15.27 5.24
N TYR A 101 -16.55 -14.40 4.39
CA TYR A 101 -15.81 -13.21 4.78
C TYR A 101 -16.44 -11.96 4.17
N GLN A 102 -16.12 -10.80 4.73
CA GLN A 102 -16.47 -9.53 4.09
C GLN A 102 -15.75 -9.45 2.74
N VAL A 103 -16.47 -9.05 1.70
CA VAL A 103 -15.93 -8.96 0.34
C VAL A 103 -16.45 -7.70 -0.35
N THR A 104 -15.54 -6.88 -0.87
CA THR A 104 -15.85 -5.73 -1.72
C THR A 104 -15.28 -5.92 -3.13
N MET A 105 -15.92 -5.35 -4.13
CA MET A 105 -15.49 -5.45 -5.53
C MET A 105 -14.84 -4.13 -5.98
N ILE A 106 -13.55 -4.15 -6.29
CA ILE A 106 -12.81 -2.99 -6.80
C ILE A 106 -12.28 -3.33 -8.19
N ALA A 107 -12.68 -2.57 -9.21
CA ALA A 107 -12.28 -2.78 -10.61
C ALA A 107 -12.45 -4.25 -11.10
N GLY A 108 -13.50 -4.94 -10.64
CA GLY A 108 -13.79 -6.34 -10.97
C GLY A 108 -12.94 -7.38 -10.23
N VAL A 109 -12.20 -6.98 -9.19
CA VAL A 109 -11.44 -7.86 -8.31
C VAL A 109 -12.10 -7.85 -6.93
N ASP A 110 -12.32 -9.03 -6.38
CA ASP A 110 -12.90 -9.20 -5.06
C ASP A 110 -11.82 -9.15 -3.98
N PHE A 111 -12.00 -8.29 -2.98
CA PHE A 111 -11.09 -8.10 -1.87
C PHE A 111 -11.79 -8.40 -0.56
N HIS A 112 -11.11 -9.13 0.32
CA HIS A 112 -11.39 -9.04 1.74
C HIS A 112 -11.09 -7.62 2.23
N PHE A 113 -11.94 -7.10 3.12
CA PHE A 113 -11.83 -5.74 3.61
C PHE A 113 -12.39 -5.59 5.02
N PHE A 114 -12.00 -4.51 5.70
CA PHE A 114 -12.54 -4.14 7.00
C PHE A 114 -13.78 -3.27 6.79
N PRO A 115 -14.97 -3.69 7.23
CA PRO A 115 -16.18 -2.88 7.13
C PRO A 115 -16.11 -1.66 8.05
N ILE A 116 -15.31 -1.73 9.11
CA ILE A 116 -15.03 -0.63 10.03
C ILE A 116 -13.54 -0.64 10.38
N ILE A 117 -12.89 0.52 10.35
CA ILE A 117 -11.56 0.73 10.93
C ILE A 117 -11.67 1.81 12.00
N VAL A 118 -11.11 1.53 13.18
CA VAL A 118 -11.03 2.50 14.28
C VAL A 118 -9.61 3.02 14.39
N ARG A 119 -9.45 4.35 14.34
CA ARG A 119 -8.20 5.07 14.59
C ARG A 119 -8.45 6.12 15.66
N ASN A 120 -7.76 6.01 16.79
CA ASN A 120 -8.00 6.84 17.96
C ASN A 120 -9.49 6.83 18.33
N ASN A 121 -10.14 8.00 18.33
CA ASN A 121 -11.55 8.14 18.68
C ASN A 121 -12.51 8.03 17.49
N THR A 122 -12.01 7.72 16.29
CA THR A 122 -12.80 7.75 15.05
C THR A 122 -13.01 6.34 14.52
N ALA A 123 -14.27 5.96 14.35
CA ALA A 123 -14.68 4.79 13.61
C ALA A 123 -15.08 5.21 12.19
N THR A 124 -14.34 4.72 11.20
CA THR A 124 -14.66 4.89 9.77
C THR A 124 -15.32 3.61 9.29
N VAL A 125 -16.56 3.71 8.83
CA VAL A 125 -17.30 2.64 8.18
C VAL A 125 -17.10 2.77 6.67
N TYR A 126 -16.81 1.64 6.04
CA TYR A 126 -16.55 1.50 4.61
C TYR A 126 -17.74 0.79 3.96
N PRO A 127 -18.69 1.52 3.35
CA PRO A 127 -19.68 0.90 2.48
C PRO A 127 -19.01 0.06 1.38
N HIS A 128 -19.71 -0.94 0.86
CA HIS A 128 -19.20 -1.69 -0.28
C HIS A 128 -18.91 -0.73 -1.45
N HIS A 129 -17.82 -1.00 -2.16
CA HIS A 129 -17.34 -0.10 -3.20
C HIS A 129 -18.42 0.13 -4.27
N GLY A 130 -18.74 1.40 -4.53
CA GLY A 130 -19.77 1.79 -5.48
C GLY A 130 -21.21 1.54 -5.02
N ALA A 131 -21.47 1.28 -3.73
CA ALA A 131 -22.82 1.10 -3.20
C ALA A 131 -23.69 2.36 -3.41
N LEU A 132 -23.16 3.54 -3.08
CA LEU A 132 -23.88 4.81 -3.24
C LEU A 132 -23.75 5.34 -4.67
N LYS A 133 -24.78 6.03 -5.15
CA LYS A 133 -24.91 6.59 -6.49
C LYS A 133 -25.26 8.07 -6.43
N TYR A 134 -24.92 8.82 -7.48
CA TYR A 134 -25.26 10.24 -7.62
C TYR A 134 -26.77 10.45 -7.70
N GLY A 135 -27.26 11.56 -7.14
CA GLY A 135 -28.65 11.99 -7.23
C GLY A 135 -29.62 11.31 -6.25
N HIS A 136 -29.08 10.55 -5.28
CA HIS A 136 -29.88 9.82 -4.31
C HIS A 136 -29.74 10.38 -2.90
N SER A 137 -30.82 10.30 -2.14
CA SER A 137 -30.84 10.48 -0.69
C SER A 137 -30.79 9.12 -0.01
N TYR A 138 -29.96 8.98 1.01
CA TYR A 138 -29.77 7.72 1.74
C TYR A 138 -30.12 7.88 3.22
N THR A 139 -30.64 6.80 3.79
CA THR A 139 -30.81 6.61 5.24
C THR A 139 -29.82 5.54 5.71
N VAL A 140 -29.02 5.87 6.72
CA VAL A 140 -28.12 4.92 7.39
C VAL A 140 -28.81 4.41 8.65
N LYS A 141 -28.86 3.08 8.78
CA LYS A 141 -29.23 2.41 10.03
C LYS A 141 -28.05 1.62 10.57
N MET A 142 -27.82 1.71 11.87
CA MET A 142 -26.72 1.01 12.55
C MET A 142 -27.24 0.45 13.85
N ASP A 143 -27.10 -0.86 14.03
CA ASP A 143 -27.52 -1.51 15.26
C ASP A 143 -26.60 -1.08 16.44
N PRO A 144 -27.12 -0.94 17.68
CA PRO A 144 -26.34 -0.54 18.87
C PRO A 144 -25.08 -1.37 19.13
N THR A 145 -25.10 -2.65 18.73
CA THR A 145 -24.01 -3.60 19.01
C THR A 145 -22.82 -3.46 18.06
N VAL A 146 -22.94 -2.65 17.00
CA VAL A 146 -21.87 -2.47 15.99
C VAL A 146 -20.63 -1.81 16.58
N LEU A 147 -20.81 -0.87 17.51
CA LEU A 147 -19.74 -0.16 18.19
C LEU A 147 -20.00 -0.09 19.70
N THR A 148 -18.96 -0.27 20.49
CA THR A 148 -19.02 -0.14 21.96
C THR A 148 -18.06 0.97 22.41
N PRO A 149 -18.56 2.17 22.75
CA PRO A 149 -17.73 3.25 23.30
C PRO A 149 -17.06 2.84 24.60
N ALA A 150 -15.94 3.47 24.97
CA ALA A 150 -15.26 3.19 26.24
C ALA A 150 -16.08 3.63 27.47
N ALA A 151 -16.94 4.63 27.31
CA ALA A 151 -17.86 5.10 28.33
C ALA A 151 -19.26 5.27 27.73
N GLY A 152 -20.29 4.81 28.45
CA GLY A 152 -21.67 4.86 27.99
C GLY A 152 -22.06 3.72 27.05
N ALA A 153 -23.24 3.83 26.46
CA ALA A 153 -23.74 2.91 25.44
C ALA A 153 -23.88 3.66 24.11
N PHE A 154 -23.64 2.96 23.00
CA PHE A 154 -23.98 3.47 21.67
C PHE A 154 -25.41 3.07 21.35
N SER A 155 -26.29 4.04 21.12
CA SER A 155 -27.71 3.78 20.84
C SER A 155 -27.99 3.37 19.40
N GLY A 156 -26.97 3.35 18.53
CA GLY A 156 -27.14 3.10 17.11
C GLY A 156 -27.87 4.22 16.38
N PHE A 157 -28.18 3.97 15.12
CA PHE A 157 -29.09 4.78 14.30
C PHE A 157 -30.24 3.88 13.88
N THR A 158 -31.34 3.88 14.63
CA THR A 158 -32.41 2.88 14.47
C THR A 158 -33.65 3.42 13.73
N THR A 159 -33.78 4.73 13.61
CA THR A 159 -34.92 5.39 12.93
C THR A 159 -34.55 5.87 11.53
N ASP A 160 -35.57 6.11 10.70
CA ASP A 160 -35.39 6.56 9.31
C ASP A 160 -34.81 7.97 9.16
N THR A 161 -34.76 8.73 10.26
CA THR A 161 -34.35 10.14 10.29
C THR A 161 -33.10 10.39 11.11
N ALA A 162 -32.58 9.37 11.80
CA ALA A 162 -31.45 9.50 12.71
C ALA A 162 -30.17 9.89 11.95
N TRP A 163 -29.94 9.29 10.77
CA TRP A 163 -28.85 9.66 9.89
C TRP A 163 -29.27 9.54 8.42
N THR A 164 -29.36 10.69 7.77
CA THR A 164 -29.67 10.81 6.34
C THR A 164 -28.66 11.73 5.65
N PHE A 165 -28.45 11.55 4.35
CA PHE A 165 -27.68 12.50 3.54
C PHE A 165 -28.07 12.37 2.06
N THR A 166 -27.79 13.38 1.26
CA THR A 166 -28.05 13.41 -0.18
C THR A 166 -26.74 13.57 -0.95
N THR A 167 -26.51 12.67 -1.88
CA THR A 167 -25.33 12.72 -2.75
C THR A 167 -25.44 13.83 -3.79
N LYS A 168 -24.30 14.24 -4.36
CA LYS A 168 -24.26 15.17 -5.50
C LYS A 168 -25.17 14.69 -6.63
N ALA A 169 -25.80 15.62 -7.34
CA ALA A 169 -26.78 15.30 -8.39
C ALA A 169 -26.16 14.58 -9.60
N ALA A 170 -24.89 14.85 -9.91
CA ALA A 170 -24.18 14.30 -11.05
C ALA A 170 -22.68 14.19 -10.77
N SER A 171 -22.00 13.42 -11.61
CA SER A 171 -20.54 13.31 -11.62
C SER A 171 -19.87 14.62 -12.09
N PRO A 172 -18.56 14.79 -11.83
CA PRO A 172 -17.82 15.97 -12.28
C PRO A 172 -17.86 16.14 -13.80
N THR A 173 -17.98 17.38 -14.28
CA THR A 173 -18.01 17.68 -15.72
C THR A 173 -16.60 17.83 -16.32
N ASN A 174 -15.63 18.27 -15.52
CA ASN A 174 -14.24 18.38 -15.94
C ASN A 174 -13.48 17.06 -15.72
N SER A 175 -13.36 16.25 -16.77
CA SER A 175 -12.61 14.99 -16.70
C SER A 175 -11.10 15.14 -16.86
N SER A 176 -10.58 16.35 -17.14
CA SER A 176 -9.14 16.58 -17.32
C SER A 176 -8.40 16.86 -16.02
N ARG A 177 -9.10 17.42 -15.02
CA ARG A 177 -8.60 17.65 -13.66
C ARG A 177 -9.66 17.27 -12.65
N ILE A 178 -9.36 16.26 -11.85
CA ILE A 178 -10.22 15.69 -10.82
C ILE A 178 -9.59 15.98 -9.45
N VAL A 179 -10.37 16.46 -8.49
CA VAL A 179 -9.89 16.76 -7.13
C VAL A 179 -10.39 15.74 -6.13
N VAL A 180 -9.50 15.15 -5.36
CA VAL A 180 -9.82 14.22 -4.27
C VAL A 180 -9.61 14.95 -2.93
N ALA A 181 -10.58 14.92 -2.03
CA ALA A 181 -10.46 15.50 -0.69
C ALA A 181 -11.24 14.67 0.34
N ALA A 182 -10.55 14.19 1.37
CA ALA A 182 -11.14 13.31 2.39
C ALA A 182 -12.31 13.96 3.16
N ASP A 183 -12.33 15.29 3.26
CA ASP A 183 -13.37 16.10 3.91
C ASP A 183 -14.64 16.30 3.06
N GLY A 184 -14.67 15.78 1.82
CA GLY A 184 -15.79 15.92 0.89
C GLY A 184 -15.77 17.20 0.06
N SER A 185 -14.79 18.09 0.24
CA SER A 185 -14.68 19.35 -0.52
C SER A 185 -14.21 19.17 -1.99
N GLY A 186 -13.80 17.95 -2.36
CA GLY A 186 -13.37 17.59 -3.71
C GLY A 186 -14.49 17.01 -4.56
N ASP A 187 -14.13 16.57 -5.76
CA ASP A 187 -14.98 15.79 -6.66
C ASP A 187 -15.27 14.38 -6.10
N PHE A 188 -14.30 13.84 -5.35
CA PHE A 188 -14.31 12.52 -4.74
C PHE A 188 -13.73 12.57 -3.32
N ASN A 189 -14.20 11.69 -2.43
CA ASN A 189 -13.60 11.48 -1.11
C ASN A 189 -12.40 10.53 -1.15
N THR A 190 -12.33 9.65 -2.14
CA THR A 190 -11.36 8.55 -2.25
C THR A 190 -10.54 8.63 -3.53
N VAL A 191 -9.32 8.07 -3.47
CA VAL A 191 -8.43 7.96 -4.63
C VAL A 191 -8.98 6.93 -5.62
N GLN A 192 -9.51 5.81 -5.13
CA GLN A 192 -10.11 4.77 -5.97
C GLN A 192 -11.33 5.30 -6.73
N GLY A 193 -12.24 6.04 -6.06
CA GLY A 193 -13.40 6.64 -6.72
C GLY A 193 -13.03 7.57 -7.88
N ALA A 194 -11.98 8.38 -7.71
CA ALA A 194 -11.46 9.23 -8.78
C ALA A 194 -10.84 8.42 -9.93
N ILE A 195 -10.12 7.34 -9.64
CA ILE A 195 -9.55 6.44 -10.66
C ILE A 195 -10.65 5.75 -11.48
N ASP A 196 -11.73 5.33 -10.82
CA ASP A 196 -12.85 4.65 -11.49
C ASP A 196 -13.60 5.58 -12.44
N PHE A 197 -13.71 6.86 -12.09
CA PHE A 197 -14.28 7.89 -12.96
C PHE A 197 -13.46 8.13 -14.24
N VAL A 198 -12.14 7.92 -14.22
CA VAL A 198 -11.31 8.12 -15.40
C VAL A 198 -11.61 7.06 -16.47
N PRO A 199 -11.84 7.42 -17.75
CA PRO A 199 -12.02 6.45 -18.81
C PRO A 199 -10.83 5.50 -18.98
N SER A 200 -11.13 4.22 -19.25
CA SER A 200 -10.10 3.24 -19.60
C SER A 200 -9.35 3.65 -20.86
N SER A 201 -8.03 3.46 -20.88
CA SER A 201 -7.16 3.72 -22.04
C SER A 201 -7.32 5.12 -22.66
N SER A 202 -7.58 6.15 -21.86
CA SER A 202 -7.67 7.54 -22.32
C SER A 202 -6.48 7.93 -23.20
N SER A 203 -6.75 8.56 -24.35
CA SER A 203 -5.72 9.18 -25.20
C SER A 203 -5.31 10.57 -24.71
N LYS A 204 -6.14 11.20 -23.86
CA LYS A 204 -5.90 12.51 -23.25
C LYS A 204 -5.28 12.34 -21.88
N ARG A 205 -4.37 13.24 -21.53
CA ARG A 205 -3.82 13.30 -20.18
C ARG A 205 -4.88 13.76 -19.19
N ILE A 206 -4.99 13.04 -18.07
CA ILE A 206 -5.91 13.35 -16.98
C ILE A 206 -5.12 13.47 -15.69
N THR A 207 -5.40 14.51 -14.90
CA THR A 207 -4.75 14.73 -13.60
C THR A 207 -5.74 14.51 -12.47
N ILE A 208 -5.42 13.59 -11.56
CA ILE A 208 -6.06 13.44 -10.26
C ILE A 208 -5.19 14.18 -9.23
N PHE A 209 -5.72 15.25 -8.65
CA PHE A 209 -5.07 16.03 -7.61
C PHE A 209 -5.66 15.66 -6.24
N ILE A 210 -4.82 15.18 -5.33
CA ILE A 210 -5.24 14.71 -4.00
C ILE A 210 -4.84 15.76 -2.97
N LYS A 211 -5.83 16.33 -2.27
CA LYS A 211 -5.57 17.25 -1.16
C LYS A 211 -4.96 16.53 0.04
N ASN A 212 -4.36 17.29 0.95
CA ASN A 212 -3.87 16.74 2.22
C ASN A 212 -4.97 15.94 2.95
N GLY A 213 -4.62 14.77 3.45
CA GLY A 213 -5.56 13.86 4.07
C GLY A 213 -5.00 12.45 4.24
N PHE A 214 -5.70 11.68 5.07
CA PHE A 214 -5.46 10.26 5.26
C PHE A 214 -6.51 9.46 4.51
N TYR A 215 -6.07 8.69 3.52
CA TYR A 215 -6.89 7.90 2.61
C TYR A 215 -6.64 6.42 2.90
N GLU A 216 -7.37 5.88 3.87
CA GLU A 216 -7.23 4.49 4.30
C GLU A 216 -8.05 3.55 3.39
N GLU A 217 -7.51 3.22 2.22
CA GLU A 217 -8.23 2.49 1.18
C GLU A 217 -7.32 1.54 0.38
N LEU A 218 -7.90 0.45 -0.14
CA LEU A 218 -7.28 -0.37 -1.17
C LEU A 218 -7.44 0.31 -2.52
N VAL A 219 -6.33 0.50 -3.24
CA VAL A 219 -6.37 1.10 -4.59
C VAL A 219 -5.96 0.07 -5.64
N TYR A 220 -6.81 -0.12 -6.65
CA TYR A 220 -6.60 -1.02 -7.77
C TYR A 220 -6.89 -0.32 -9.10
N MET A 221 -5.84 0.20 -9.73
CA MET A 221 -5.90 0.85 -11.02
C MET A 221 -5.63 -0.15 -12.15
N LYS A 222 -6.67 -0.43 -12.96
CA LYS A 222 -6.60 -1.34 -14.10
C LYS A 222 -6.95 -0.65 -15.41
N GLY A 223 -6.10 -0.81 -16.43
CA GLY A 223 -6.43 -0.41 -17.79
C GLY A 223 -6.50 1.12 -18.02
N LYS A 224 -5.87 1.91 -17.15
CA LYS A 224 -5.91 3.37 -17.20
C LYS A 224 -4.59 3.92 -17.78
N ASN A 225 -4.68 4.77 -18.80
CA ASN A 225 -3.52 5.33 -19.49
C ASN A 225 -3.51 6.85 -19.40
N ASN A 226 -2.32 7.45 -19.55
CA ASN A 226 -2.13 8.91 -19.57
C ASN A 226 -2.66 9.61 -18.31
N ILE A 227 -2.41 9.04 -17.13
CA ILE A 227 -2.86 9.59 -15.85
C ILE A 227 -1.68 10.17 -15.08
N ILE A 228 -1.89 11.35 -14.48
CA ILE A 228 -1.07 11.87 -13.39
C ILE A 228 -1.90 11.80 -12.11
N ILE A 229 -1.38 11.17 -11.07
CA ILE A 229 -1.92 11.24 -9.72
C ILE A 229 -0.93 12.04 -8.87
N ARG A 230 -1.35 13.19 -8.37
CA ARG A 230 -0.50 14.13 -7.66
C ARG A 230 -1.08 14.49 -6.30
N GLY A 231 -0.30 14.29 -5.25
CA GLY A 231 -0.62 14.83 -3.93
C GLY A 231 -0.30 16.32 -3.84
N GLU A 232 -1.05 17.03 -3.01
CA GLU A 232 -0.75 18.38 -2.55
C GLU A 232 0.57 18.44 -1.76
N SER A 233 0.89 17.37 -1.03
CA SER A 233 2.12 17.24 -0.26
C SER A 233 2.49 15.78 -0.06
N ARG A 234 3.78 15.47 -0.25
CA ARG A 234 4.34 14.14 0.00
C ARG A 234 4.03 13.62 1.40
N ASP A 235 4.17 14.48 2.41
CA ASP A 235 4.12 14.08 3.82
C ASP A 235 2.70 14.15 4.41
N LYS A 236 1.78 14.84 3.74
CA LYS A 236 0.42 15.08 4.24
C LYS A 236 -0.68 14.42 3.41
N VAL A 237 -0.35 13.91 2.22
CA VAL A 237 -1.23 13.01 1.45
C VAL A 237 -0.75 11.60 1.68
N ILE A 238 -1.49 10.85 2.50
CA ILE A 238 -1.12 9.49 2.89
C ILE A 238 -2.23 8.55 2.41
N VAL A 239 -1.91 7.70 1.44
CA VAL A 239 -2.78 6.62 0.95
C VAL A 239 -2.26 5.31 1.51
N GLY A 240 -3.11 4.44 2.02
CA GLY A 240 -2.63 3.13 2.46
C GLY A 240 -3.68 2.26 3.09
N TYR A 241 -3.36 0.98 3.27
CA TYR A 241 -4.30 0.02 3.84
C TYR A 241 -3.56 -1.11 4.57
N PRO A 242 -4.14 -1.69 5.64
CA PRO A 242 -3.60 -2.90 6.25
C PRO A 242 -3.89 -4.14 5.37
N ASN A 243 -2.97 -4.52 4.48
CA ASN A 243 -3.18 -5.64 3.55
C ASN A 243 -1.95 -6.55 3.40
N ASN A 244 -2.15 -7.85 3.25
CA ASN A 244 -1.07 -8.78 2.91
C ASN A 244 -1.65 -10.12 2.46
N SER A 245 -0.79 -11.11 2.19
CA SER A 245 -1.22 -12.47 1.84
C SER A 245 -1.98 -13.22 2.94
N ALA A 246 -1.99 -12.76 4.20
CA ALA A 246 -2.75 -13.44 5.25
C ALA A 246 -4.19 -12.92 5.26
N PHE A 247 -4.33 -11.60 5.07
CA PHE A 247 -5.60 -10.91 5.01
C PHE A 247 -6.31 -11.13 3.65
N ASN A 248 -5.58 -11.08 2.54
CA ASN A 248 -6.05 -11.40 1.20
C ASN A 248 -5.20 -12.54 0.61
N PRO A 249 -5.54 -13.82 0.90
CA PRO A 249 -4.78 -14.98 0.45
C PRO A 249 -4.60 -15.07 -1.07
N PRO A 250 -3.48 -15.66 -1.53
CA PRO A 250 -3.28 -15.93 -2.95
C PRO A 250 -4.38 -16.85 -3.49
N LYS A 251 -4.91 -16.48 -4.66
CA LYS A 251 -5.80 -17.32 -5.46
C LYS A 251 -5.59 -17.02 -6.94
N SER A 252 -6.26 -17.78 -7.81
CA SER A 252 -6.17 -17.58 -9.26
C SER A 252 -6.50 -16.14 -9.67
N GLY A 253 -5.82 -15.64 -10.70
CA GLY A 253 -5.98 -14.29 -11.22
C GLY A 253 -5.07 -13.25 -10.54
N PRO A 254 -5.49 -11.97 -10.50
CA PRO A 254 -4.64 -10.90 -9.99
C PRO A 254 -4.32 -11.01 -8.50
N SER A 255 -3.15 -10.50 -8.11
CA SER A 255 -2.77 -10.39 -6.70
C SER A 255 -3.68 -9.44 -5.95
N ARG A 256 -4.01 -9.79 -4.69
CA ARG A 256 -4.87 -9.02 -3.79
C ARG A 256 -4.16 -8.52 -2.54
N ARG A 257 -2.87 -8.83 -2.36
CA ARG A 257 -2.07 -8.43 -1.19
C ARG A 257 -1.52 -6.99 -1.20
N PRO A 258 -1.28 -6.31 -2.35
CA PRO A 258 -0.79 -4.93 -2.32
C PRO A 258 -1.84 -3.96 -1.75
N ALA A 259 -1.40 -2.89 -1.10
CA ALA A 259 -2.27 -1.78 -0.74
C ALA A 259 -2.64 -0.93 -1.97
N PHE A 260 -1.69 -0.76 -2.91
CA PHE A 260 -1.87 -0.03 -4.16
C PHE A 260 -1.41 -0.89 -5.34
N THR A 261 -2.26 -1.06 -6.36
CA THR A 261 -1.92 -1.80 -7.59
C THR A 261 -2.13 -0.92 -8.83
N ILE A 262 -1.14 -0.95 -9.72
CA ILE A 262 -1.22 -0.44 -11.09
C ILE A 262 -1.03 -1.61 -12.03
N THR A 263 -2.00 -1.90 -12.89
CA THR A 263 -1.90 -3.03 -13.82
C THR A 263 -2.53 -2.72 -15.17
N GLN A 264 -1.92 -3.22 -16.25
CA GLN A 264 -2.37 -2.98 -17.62
C GLN A 264 -2.47 -1.48 -17.96
N CYS A 265 -1.56 -0.68 -17.39
CA CYS A 265 -1.54 0.77 -17.54
C CYS A 265 -0.30 1.21 -18.35
N LYS A 266 -0.42 2.35 -19.02
CA LYS A 266 0.66 2.97 -19.79
C LYS A 266 0.70 4.48 -19.59
N SER A 267 1.91 5.03 -19.45
CA SER A 267 2.12 6.48 -19.27
C SER A 267 1.39 7.01 -18.04
N VAL A 268 1.81 6.52 -16.87
CA VAL A 268 1.27 6.90 -15.57
C VAL A 268 2.35 7.64 -14.78
N GLN A 269 1.99 8.72 -14.10
CA GLN A 269 2.86 9.40 -13.14
C GLN A 269 2.19 9.45 -11.77
N LEU A 270 2.88 8.95 -10.74
CA LEU A 270 2.54 9.21 -9.34
C LEU A 270 3.54 10.22 -8.78
N SER A 271 3.03 11.32 -8.20
CA SER A 271 3.85 12.46 -7.78
C SER A 271 3.46 13.00 -6.41
N SER A 272 4.43 13.21 -5.51
CA SER A 272 4.25 13.99 -4.28
C SER A 272 3.17 13.48 -3.31
N PHE A 273 3.10 12.17 -3.06
CA PHE A 273 2.30 11.59 -1.96
C PHE A 273 2.96 10.34 -1.38
N THR A 274 2.41 9.87 -0.25
CA THR A 274 2.88 8.67 0.44
C THR A 274 1.93 7.49 0.20
N ILE A 275 2.50 6.29 -0.04
CA ILE A 275 1.77 5.02 -0.07
C ILE A 275 2.29 4.11 1.03
N ASN A 276 1.40 3.70 1.93
CA ASN A 276 1.71 2.80 3.03
C ASN A 276 0.95 1.48 2.94
N ASN A 277 1.60 0.40 3.33
CA ASN A 277 0.93 -0.81 3.75
C ASN A 277 1.20 -1.02 5.24
N TYR A 278 0.13 -1.10 6.04
CA TYR A 278 0.24 -1.16 7.51
C TYR A 278 0.45 -2.57 8.05
N PHE A 279 0.39 -3.60 7.20
CA PHE A 279 0.69 -4.96 7.59
C PHE A 279 2.13 -5.35 7.31
N VAL A 280 2.56 -6.43 7.97
CA VAL A 280 3.92 -6.97 7.86
C VAL A 280 3.90 -8.32 7.13
N GLY A 281 5.09 -8.84 6.77
CA GLY A 281 5.22 -10.03 5.94
C GLY A 281 5.18 -9.65 4.46
N GLN A 282 4.49 -10.41 3.62
CA GLN A 282 4.31 -10.06 2.20
C GLN A 282 3.25 -8.98 2.03
N ALA A 283 3.67 -7.73 2.16
CA ALA A 283 2.78 -6.57 2.27
C ALA A 283 3.34 -5.43 1.43
N GLU A 284 2.98 -5.41 0.15
CA GLU A 284 3.42 -4.38 -0.77
C GLU A 284 2.71 -3.07 -0.51
N ALA A 285 3.46 -1.98 -0.44
CA ALA A 285 2.91 -0.64 -0.61
C ALA A 285 2.36 -0.51 -2.03
N LEU A 286 3.17 -0.90 -3.02
CA LEU A 286 2.88 -0.70 -4.43
C LEU A 286 3.26 -1.94 -5.27
N LEU A 287 2.34 -2.35 -6.14
CA LEU A 287 2.62 -3.25 -7.25
C LEU A 287 2.40 -2.53 -8.58
N VAL A 288 3.40 -2.55 -9.46
CA VAL A 288 3.29 -1.99 -10.81
C VAL A 288 3.47 -3.08 -11.86
N ARG A 289 2.51 -3.14 -12.78
CA ARG A 289 2.55 -3.91 -14.02
C ARG A 289 2.09 -3.02 -15.18
N GLY A 290 2.96 -2.11 -15.59
CA GLY A 290 2.68 -1.10 -16.61
C GLY A 290 3.93 -0.60 -17.32
N GLU A 291 3.72 0.10 -18.43
CA GLU A 291 4.79 0.67 -19.26
C GLU A 291 4.86 2.18 -19.08
N LYS A 292 6.08 2.74 -19.08
CA LYS A 292 6.30 4.18 -18.96
C LYS A 292 5.68 4.75 -17.67
N VAL A 293 5.96 4.12 -16.55
CA VAL A 293 5.49 4.56 -15.23
C VAL A 293 6.55 5.46 -14.60
N VAL A 294 6.14 6.64 -14.13
CA VAL A 294 6.98 7.59 -13.38
C VAL A 294 6.50 7.61 -11.94
N LEU A 295 7.42 7.46 -11.00
CA LEU A 295 7.23 7.64 -9.57
C LEU A 295 8.19 8.75 -9.14
N ASP A 296 7.67 9.95 -8.87
CA ASP A 296 8.48 11.12 -8.51
C ASP A 296 8.09 11.71 -7.16
N HIS A 297 9.08 12.06 -6.34
CA HIS A 297 8.83 12.67 -5.04
C HIS A 297 7.85 11.87 -4.15
N MET A 298 7.98 10.55 -4.17
CA MET A 298 7.11 9.61 -3.45
C MET A 298 7.74 9.14 -2.14
N THR A 299 6.92 8.78 -1.16
CA THR A 299 7.33 7.87 -0.06
C THR A 299 6.53 6.58 -0.17
N LEU A 300 7.20 5.44 -0.25
CA LEU A 300 6.58 4.12 -0.23
C LEU A 300 7.03 3.38 1.02
N SER A 301 6.11 2.86 1.82
CA SER A 301 6.43 2.04 2.99
C SER A 301 5.61 0.76 3.00
N GLY A 302 6.27 -0.38 2.82
CA GLY A 302 5.68 -1.70 2.94
C GLY A 302 6.51 -2.59 3.85
N SER A 303 6.40 -3.91 3.67
CA SER A 303 7.16 -4.89 4.46
C SER A 303 8.05 -5.75 3.57
N GLY A 304 7.95 -7.07 3.61
CA GLY A 304 8.50 -7.93 2.56
C GLY A 304 7.78 -7.69 1.24
N ASP A 305 8.52 -7.76 0.13
CA ASP A 305 8.05 -7.44 -1.23
C ASP A 305 7.56 -5.98 -1.42
N ALA A 306 7.87 -5.05 -0.50
CA ALA A 306 7.29 -3.69 -0.39
C ALA A 306 7.00 -2.96 -1.71
N PHE A 307 7.86 -3.13 -2.72
CA PHE A 307 7.63 -2.71 -4.09
C PHE A 307 7.78 -3.87 -5.08
N THR A 308 6.70 -4.29 -5.72
CA THR A 308 6.74 -5.33 -6.77
C THR A 308 6.66 -4.70 -8.16
N THR A 309 7.63 -5.01 -9.02
CA THR A 309 7.80 -4.30 -10.30
C THR A 309 7.71 -5.24 -11.50
N TYR A 310 6.97 -4.80 -12.52
CA TYR A 310 6.91 -5.35 -13.87
C TYR A 310 6.82 -4.18 -14.86
N GLY A 311 7.29 -4.38 -16.10
CA GLY A 311 7.27 -3.35 -17.13
C GLY A 311 8.44 -2.37 -17.00
N SER A 312 8.22 -1.08 -17.28
CA SER A 312 9.28 -0.06 -17.28
C SER A 312 8.94 1.14 -16.40
N ILE A 313 9.79 1.39 -15.41
CA ILE A 313 9.51 2.32 -14.30
C ILE A 313 10.70 3.27 -14.06
N TYR A 314 10.42 4.55 -13.97
CA TYR A 314 11.37 5.59 -13.54
C TYR A 314 11.01 6.03 -12.12
N PHE A 315 11.90 5.80 -11.16
CA PHE A 315 11.72 6.11 -9.73
C PHE A 315 12.70 7.20 -9.32
N ALA A 316 12.23 8.43 -9.13
CA ALA A 316 13.09 9.60 -8.94
C ALA A 316 12.76 10.37 -7.67
N ASP A 317 13.80 10.86 -6.98
CA ASP A 317 13.68 11.75 -5.81
C ASP A 317 12.74 11.20 -4.72
N SER A 318 12.75 9.88 -4.55
CA SER A 318 11.74 9.15 -3.79
C SER A 318 12.36 8.25 -2.72
N LYS A 319 11.56 7.85 -1.73
CA LYS A 319 11.96 6.94 -0.66
C LYS A 319 11.15 5.66 -0.70
N LEU A 320 11.82 4.53 -0.52
CA LEU A 320 11.20 3.21 -0.32
C LEU A 320 11.70 2.61 1.00
N THR A 321 10.79 2.08 1.80
CA THR A 321 11.10 1.33 3.02
C THR A 321 10.41 -0.03 3.00
N GLY A 322 11.18 -1.08 3.31
CA GLY A 322 10.69 -2.45 3.46
C GLY A 322 11.55 -3.26 4.43
N HIS A 323 11.21 -4.53 4.60
CA HIS A 323 11.82 -5.38 5.64
C HIS A 323 12.64 -6.55 5.06
N GLY A 324 12.74 -6.69 3.74
CA GLY A 324 13.54 -7.71 3.07
C GLY A 324 12.87 -8.18 1.79
N ASP A 325 13.66 -8.50 0.77
CA ASP A 325 13.17 -8.53 -0.62
C ASP A 325 12.36 -7.26 -0.93
N THR A 326 12.86 -6.11 -0.48
CA THR A 326 12.10 -4.85 -0.47
C THR A 326 11.60 -4.49 -1.87
N VAL A 327 12.39 -4.78 -2.89
CA VAL A 327 11.97 -4.80 -4.28
C VAL A 327 11.88 -6.25 -4.77
N LEU A 328 10.68 -6.65 -5.20
CA LEU A 328 10.47 -7.88 -5.97
C LEU A 328 10.52 -7.52 -7.46
N GLY A 329 11.71 -7.62 -8.05
CA GLY A 329 12.03 -6.89 -9.28
C GLY A 329 11.96 -7.72 -10.57
N TYR A 330 10.84 -7.68 -11.29
CA TYR A 330 10.70 -8.29 -12.63
C TYR A 330 10.74 -7.26 -13.77
N GLY A 331 10.66 -5.97 -13.47
CA GLY A 331 10.67 -4.89 -14.46
C GLY A 331 12.06 -4.27 -14.67
N ALA A 332 12.18 -3.49 -15.75
CA ALA A 332 13.25 -2.52 -15.92
C ALA A 332 12.92 -1.29 -15.07
N VAL A 333 13.75 -1.02 -14.05
CA VAL A 333 13.52 0.10 -13.13
C VAL A 333 14.77 0.93 -13.02
N PHE A 334 14.64 2.24 -13.22
CA PHE A 334 15.72 3.19 -13.07
C PHE A 334 15.45 4.08 -11.84
N TYR A 335 16.25 3.90 -10.80
CA TYR A 335 16.18 4.66 -9.55
C TYR A 335 17.18 5.82 -9.61
N LEU A 336 16.70 7.06 -9.52
CA LEU A 336 17.52 8.26 -9.54
C LEU A 336 17.36 9.05 -8.24
N ARG A 337 18.47 9.44 -7.60
CA ARG A 337 18.48 10.30 -6.40
C ARG A 337 17.47 9.85 -5.33
N SER A 338 17.39 8.54 -5.14
CA SER A 338 16.37 7.93 -4.29
C SER A 338 17.00 7.20 -3.12
N GLU A 339 16.23 7.03 -2.05
CA GLU A 339 16.65 6.29 -0.87
C GLU A 339 15.85 5.01 -0.72
N ILE A 340 16.53 3.89 -0.57
CA ILE A 340 15.90 2.61 -0.30
C ILE A 340 16.42 2.11 1.04
N HIS A 341 15.50 1.82 1.94
CA HIS A 341 15.78 1.37 3.29
C HIS A 341 15.28 -0.07 3.46
N SER A 342 16.12 -0.96 3.99
CA SER A 342 15.74 -2.37 4.17
C SER A 342 16.36 -3.03 5.39
N ILE A 343 15.60 -3.87 6.10
CA ILE A 343 16.16 -4.78 7.11
C ILE A 343 16.90 -5.93 6.42
N GLY A 344 16.22 -6.66 5.55
CA GLY A 344 16.79 -7.74 4.74
C GLY A 344 17.34 -7.29 3.39
N PRO A 345 17.45 -8.21 2.41
CA PRO A 345 17.89 -7.88 1.07
C PRO A 345 17.09 -6.74 0.43
N PHE A 346 17.77 -5.80 -0.22
CA PHE A 346 17.12 -4.70 -0.92
C PHE A 346 16.29 -5.20 -2.09
N THR A 347 16.82 -6.15 -2.86
CA THR A 347 16.13 -6.70 -4.01
C THR A 347 16.17 -8.23 -4.01
N TRP A 348 15.04 -8.83 -4.41
CA TRP A 348 15.08 -10.11 -5.10
C TRP A 348 14.93 -9.80 -6.59
N THR A 349 16.06 -9.77 -7.28
CA THR A 349 16.11 -9.40 -8.70
C THR A 349 15.73 -10.61 -9.56
N ARG A 350 14.72 -10.43 -10.42
CA ARG A 350 14.04 -11.48 -11.17
C ARG A 350 13.91 -11.14 -12.65
N THR A 351 14.93 -10.48 -13.18
CA THR A 351 14.95 -9.95 -14.54
C THR A 351 14.71 -11.04 -15.59
N PRO A 352 13.66 -10.92 -16.42
CA PRO A 352 13.46 -11.74 -17.61
C PRO A 352 14.57 -11.55 -18.64
N ALA A 353 14.80 -12.57 -19.48
CA ALA A 353 15.74 -12.45 -20.60
C ALA A 353 15.31 -11.34 -21.57
N GLY A 354 16.27 -10.60 -22.11
CA GLY A 354 16.03 -9.59 -23.17
C GLY A 354 15.53 -8.22 -22.70
N GLN A 355 15.53 -7.95 -21.39
CA GLN A 355 15.25 -6.62 -20.85
C GLN A 355 16.23 -6.27 -19.73
N HIS A 356 16.33 -4.98 -19.42
CA HIS A 356 17.08 -4.52 -18.26
C HIS A 356 16.36 -4.82 -16.93
N GLY A 357 17.15 -4.86 -15.85
CA GLY A 357 16.71 -5.05 -14.47
C GLY A 357 16.64 -3.75 -13.67
N ASN A 358 17.20 -3.77 -12.45
CA ASN A 358 17.12 -2.64 -11.51
C ASN A 358 18.42 -1.83 -11.54
N VAL A 359 18.36 -0.57 -11.97
CA VAL A 359 19.53 0.30 -12.10
C VAL A 359 19.40 1.47 -11.15
N PHE A 360 20.38 1.66 -10.28
CA PHE A 360 20.41 2.71 -9.26
C PHE A 360 21.51 3.71 -9.60
N VAL A 361 21.13 4.99 -9.73
CA VAL A 361 22.04 6.08 -10.08
C VAL A 361 21.92 7.19 -9.04
N ASN A 362 23.05 7.62 -8.47
CA ASN A 362 23.13 8.68 -7.45
C ASN A 362 22.14 8.47 -6.28
N SER A 363 21.88 7.20 -5.93
CA SER A 363 20.88 6.79 -4.94
C SER A 363 21.56 6.26 -3.68
N SER A 364 20.79 6.03 -2.62
CA SER A 364 21.29 5.47 -1.36
C SER A 364 20.58 4.16 -1.01
N LEU A 365 21.34 3.14 -0.61
CA LEU A 365 20.84 1.86 -0.08
C LEU A 365 21.24 1.73 1.39
N ILE A 366 20.27 1.85 2.29
CA ILE A 366 20.50 1.99 3.74
C ILE A 366 19.90 0.81 4.48
N SER A 367 20.75 0.04 5.17
CA SER A 367 20.29 -1.03 6.05
C SER A 367 19.63 -0.48 7.30
N ILE A 368 18.51 -1.09 7.68
CA ILE A 368 17.83 -0.85 8.95
C ILE A 368 18.29 -1.92 9.94
N ASN A 369 18.89 -1.49 11.04
CA ASN A 369 19.35 -2.39 12.10
C ASN A 369 18.23 -2.70 13.09
N GLU A 370 17.23 -3.44 12.63
CA GLU A 370 16.08 -3.90 13.41
C GLU A 370 15.76 -5.36 13.06
N PRO A 371 15.16 -6.15 13.97
CA PRO A 371 14.75 -7.51 13.64
C PRO A 371 13.57 -7.52 12.65
N LEU A 372 13.46 -8.60 11.86
CA LEU A 372 12.34 -8.81 10.95
C LEU A 372 11.00 -8.76 11.71
N PRO A 373 10.09 -7.80 11.44
CA PRO A 373 8.95 -7.52 12.31
C PRO A 373 7.96 -8.67 12.51
N TRP A 374 7.84 -9.58 11.52
CA TRP A 374 6.99 -10.77 11.62
C TRP A 374 7.56 -11.84 12.56
N THR A 375 8.86 -11.80 12.86
CA THR A 375 9.50 -12.74 13.78
C THR A 375 9.43 -12.29 15.24
N VAL A 376 9.03 -11.04 15.49
CA VAL A 376 8.83 -10.48 16.82
C VAL A 376 7.47 -10.94 17.36
N THR A 377 7.52 -11.70 18.46
CA THR A 377 6.35 -12.21 19.20
C THR A 377 6.59 -12.09 20.70
N GLU A 378 5.56 -12.31 21.52
CA GLU A 378 5.71 -12.36 22.98
C GLU A 378 6.75 -13.40 23.43
N ALA A 379 6.75 -14.58 22.79
CA ALA A 379 7.71 -15.65 23.05
C ALA A 379 9.12 -15.37 22.47
N ARG A 380 9.25 -14.39 21.58
CA ARG A 380 10.51 -14.02 20.90
C ARG A 380 10.58 -12.49 20.70
N PRO A 381 10.76 -11.71 21.77
CA PRO A 381 10.68 -10.24 21.70
C PRO A 381 11.84 -9.61 20.92
N THR A 382 12.99 -10.29 20.84
CA THR A 382 14.15 -9.83 20.05
C THR A 382 14.04 -10.14 18.56
N GLY A 383 13.07 -10.95 18.14
CA GLY A 383 12.88 -11.32 16.74
C GLY A 383 14.11 -12.01 16.10
N GLN A 384 14.22 -11.90 14.79
CA GLN A 384 15.28 -12.45 13.94
C GLN A 384 15.97 -11.34 13.18
N ASP A 385 17.29 -11.29 13.29
CA ASP A 385 18.10 -10.42 12.44
C ASP A 385 18.15 -10.93 11.00
N SER A 386 18.37 -10.00 10.08
CA SER A 386 18.60 -10.29 8.67
C SER A 386 19.81 -9.49 8.18
N LYS A 387 20.42 -9.97 7.09
CA LYS A 387 21.50 -9.25 6.41
C LYS A 387 20.92 -8.54 5.20
N SER A 388 21.17 -7.24 5.06
CA SER A 388 20.78 -6.49 3.87
C SER A 388 21.85 -6.62 2.79
N THR A 389 21.60 -7.45 1.78
CA THR A 389 22.40 -7.50 0.54
C THR A 389 21.72 -6.69 -0.56
N PHE A 390 22.49 -6.21 -1.53
CA PHE A 390 21.98 -5.45 -2.68
C PHE A 390 20.94 -6.25 -3.48
N ALA A 391 21.33 -7.46 -3.89
CA ALA A 391 20.42 -8.42 -4.51
C ALA A 391 20.73 -9.83 -4.04
N ARG A 392 19.72 -10.69 -4.05
CA ARG A 392 19.87 -12.13 -3.85
C ARG A 392 19.16 -12.96 -4.91
N LEU A 393 19.66 -14.18 -5.11
CA LEU A 393 19.15 -15.19 -6.03
C LEU A 393 19.13 -16.58 -5.38
N PRO A 394 18.47 -16.76 -4.22
CA PRO A 394 18.37 -18.08 -3.61
C PRO A 394 17.51 -19.01 -4.47
N ARG A 395 17.74 -20.32 -4.37
CA ARG A 395 16.83 -21.31 -4.95
C ARG A 395 15.45 -21.20 -4.29
N ASN A 396 14.40 -20.96 -5.09
CA ASN A 396 13.05 -20.74 -4.59
C ASN A 396 12.17 -22.03 -4.61
N GLY A 397 12.56 -23.06 -3.86
CA GLY A 397 11.68 -24.20 -3.51
C GLY A 397 11.07 -25.07 -4.63
N GLY A 398 11.31 -24.78 -5.91
CA GLY A 398 10.77 -25.55 -7.04
C GLY A 398 11.46 -26.89 -7.30
N PRO A 399 10.89 -27.72 -8.21
CA PRO A 399 11.49 -28.98 -8.66
C PRO A 399 12.97 -28.79 -9.01
N THR A 400 13.81 -29.78 -8.72
CA THR A 400 15.20 -29.80 -9.17
C THR A 400 15.24 -29.63 -10.69
N GLY A 401 15.87 -28.56 -11.19
CA GLY A 401 16.01 -28.29 -12.64
C GLY A 401 15.24 -27.07 -13.17
N VAL A 402 14.38 -26.42 -12.38
CA VAL A 402 13.81 -25.11 -12.78
C VAL A 402 14.86 -24.03 -12.53
N SER A 403 15.28 -23.36 -13.61
CA SER A 403 16.29 -22.29 -13.55
C SER A 403 15.83 -21.18 -12.59
N ASN A 404 16.80 -20.59 -11.89
CA ASN A 404 16.62 -19.36 -11.12
C ASN A 404 16.32 -18.19 -12.09
N PHE A 405 16.70 -16.97 -11.76
CA PHE A 405 16.71 -15.84 -12.69
C PHE A 405 18.14 -15.68 -13.27
N PRO A 406 18.55 -16.44 -14.31
CA PRO A 406 19.93 -16.42 -14.83
C PRO A 406 20.30 -15.10 -15.52
N ASN A 407 19.32 -14.26 -15.83
CA ASN A 407 19.51 -12.93 -16.42
C ASN A 407 19.35 -11.81 -15.40
N ALA A 408 19.37 -12.14 -14.09
CA ALA A 408 19.18 -11.16 -13.04
C ALA A 408 20.18 -10.01 -13.19
N GLU A 409 19.65 -8.79 -13.21
CA GLU A 409 20.45 -7.59 -13.43
C GLU A 409 20.14 -6.53 -12.36
N MET A 410 21.18 -6.13 -11.65
CA MET A 410 21.18 -4.97 -10.77
C MET A 410 22.49 -4.20 -10.92
N VAL A 411 22.41 -2.92 -11.24
CA VAL A 411 23.58 -2.06 -11.50
C VAL A 411 23.56 -0.85 -10.57
N LEU A 412 24.67 -0.60 -9.88
CA LEU A 412 24.86 0.52 -8.96
C LEU A 412 25.87 1.52 -9.55
N ILE A 413 25.45 2.75 -9.81
CA ILE A 413 26.30 3.84 -10.30
C ILE A 413 26.26 5.01 -9.32
N ASN A 414 27.41 5.35 -8.72
CA ASN A 414 27.54 6.41 -7.71
C ASN A 414 26.55 6.24 -6.53
N VAL A 415 26.41 5.00 -6.05
CA VAL A 415 25.46 4.67 -4.99
C VAL A 415 26.11 4.79 -3.63
N LYS A 416 25.43 5.45 -2.69
CA LYS A 416 25.82 5.49 -1.28
C LYS A 416 25.20 4.33 -0.51
N THR A 417 25.93 3.77 0.44
CA THR A 417 25.48 2.58 1.17
C THR A 417 25.80 2.67 2.66
N SER A 418 24.97 2.02 3.48
CA SER A 418 25.21 1.90 4.94
C SER A 418 24.69 0.57 5.44
N GLY A 419 25.47 -0.09 6.32
CA GLY A 419 25.11 -1.35 6.98
C GLY A 419 25.02 -2.60 6.08
N VAL A 420 25.34 -2.47 4.78
CA VAL A 420 25.48 -3.61 3.85
C VAL A 420 26.76 -4.37 4.20
N PRO A 421 26.71 -5.71 4.35
CA PRO A 421 27.89 -6.46 4.74
C PRO A 421 28.90 -6.53 3.57
N PRO A 422 30.19 -6.80 3.83
CA PRO A 422 31.25 -6.64 2.82
C PRO A 422 31.06 -7.46 1.54
N GLU A 423 30.32 -8.57 1.61
CA GLU A 423 30.04 -9.44 0.47
C GLU A 423 29.11 -8.75 -0.55
N GLY A 424 28.27 -7.82 -0.08
CA GLY A 424 27.37 -6.97 -0.86
C GLY A 424 26.20 -7.71 -1.52
N TRP A 425 26.45 -8.86 -2.10
CA TRP A 425 25.52 -9.61 -2.96
C TRP A 425 25.27 -11.01 -2.41
N GLY A 426 24.06 -11.53 -2.63
CA GLY A 426 23.69 -12.91 -2.34
C GLY A 426 22.70 -13.07 -1.18
N PRO A 427 22.36 -14.31 -0.81
CA PRO A 427 22.91 -15.56 -1.34
C PRO A 427 22.56 -15.79 -2.81
N ILE A 428 23.43 -16.48 -3.53
CA ILE A 428 23.24 -16.90 -4.93
C ILE A 428 23.13 -18.42 -4.96
N GLN A 429 22.23 -18.95 -5.79
CA GLN A 429 22.07 -20.39 -5.98
C GLN A 429 23.41 -21.03 -6.37
N SER A 430 23.72 -22.18 -5.75
CA SER A 430 24.92 -22.96 -6.02
C SER A 430 24.87 -23.64 -7.40
N ALA A 431 26.00 -24.20 -7.83
CA ALA A 431 26.06 -25.08 -8.99
C ALA A 431 24.94 -26.15 -8.95
N PRO A 432 24.32 -26.49 -10.11
CA PRO A 432 24.70 -26.11 -11.48
C PRO A 432 24.07 -24.80 -11.99
N PHE A 433 23.77 -23.81 -11.13
CA PHE A 433 23.22 -22.53 -11.60
C PHE A 433 24.23 -21.73 -12.43
N ASP A 434 23.88 -21.45 -13.69
CA ASP A 434 24.67 -20.62 -14.58
C ASP A 434 24.48 -19.13 -14.25
N THR A 435 25.59 -18.47 -13.97
CA THR A 435 25.66 -17.04 -13.62
C THR A 435 26.26 -16.19 -14.75
N SER A 436 26.53 -16.77 -15.92
CA SER A 436 27.16 -16.10 -17.05
C SER A 436 26.40 -14.87 -17.55
N ASN A 437 25.07 -14.85 -17.38
CA ASN A 437 24.19 -13.74 -17.77
C ASN A 437 23.71 -12.89 -16.57
N VAL A 438 24.25 -13.13 -15.37
CA VAL A 438 23.93 -12.30 -14.18
C VAL A 438 24.78 -11.04 -14.21
N HIS A 439 24.13 -9.89 -14.09
CA HIS A 439 24.78 -8.59 -14.08
C HIS A 439 24.60 -7.90 -12.72
N PHE A 440 25.49 -8.20 -11.78
CA PHE A 440 25.57 -7.50 -10.50
C PHE A 440 26.77 -6.57 -10.50
N TRP A 441 26.56 -5.33 -10.93
CA TRP A 441 27.64 -4.41 -11.25
C TRP A 441 27.66 -3.20 -10.35
N GLU A 442 28.87 -2.75 -10.02
CA GLU A 442 29.11 -1.58 -9.17
C GLU A 442 30.08 -0.63 -9.85
N TYR A 443 29.76 0.67 -9.85
CA TYR A 443 30.67 1.75 -10.16
C TYR A 443 30.56 2.82 -9.06
N ASN A 444 31.70 3.15 -8.46
CA ASN A 444 31.82 4.22 -7.46
C ASN A 444 30.81 4.08 -6.29
N THR A 445 30.69 2.87 -5.72
CA THR A 445 29.93 2.65 -4.49
C THR A 445 30.66 3.33 -3.32
N MET A 446 29.92 4.09 -2.51
CA MET A 446 30.45 4.91 -1.43
C MET A 446 29.72 4.65 -0.10
N ASP A 447 30.32 5.06 1.00
CA ASP A 447 29.61 5.26 2.27
C ASP A 447 28.73 6.53 2.19
N LEU A 448 28.00 6.83 3.27
CA LEU A 448 27.11 7.99 3.29
C LEU A 448 27.87 9.33 3.21
N ASP A 449 29.11 9.36 3.69
CA ASP A 449 30.01 10.53 3.63
C ASP A 449 30.64 10.73 2.24
N GLY A 450 30.47 9.77 1.32
CA GLY A 450 30.99 9.83 -0.04
C GLY A 450 32.41 9.25 -0.20
N LYS A 451 32.91 8.50 0.79
CA LYS A 451 34.19 7.78 0.66
C LYS A 451 33.97 6.43 -0.01
N PRO A 452 34.89 5.94 -0.86
CA PRO A 452 34.78 4.62 -1.46
C PRO A 452 34.68 3.51 -0.40
N VAL A 453 33.77 2.55 -0.60
CA VAL A 453 33.68 1.37 0.28
C VAL A 453 34.70 0.30 -0.11
N ASP A 454 35.15 -0.50 0.86
CA ASP A 454 35.95 -1.70 0.56
C ASP A 454 35.09 -2.74 -0.19
N MET A 455 35.57 -3.13 -1.37
CA MET A 455 34.92 -4.10 -2.26
C MET A 455 35.71 -5.40 -2.38
N SER A 456 36.80 -5.58 -1.64
CA SER A 456 37.70 -6.73 -1.74
C SER A 456 37.03 -8.07 -1.37
N LYS A 457 35.91 -8.04 -0.63
CA LYS A 457 35.13 -9.21 -0.22
C LYS A 457 33.85 -9.44 -1.02
N ARG A 458 33.60 -8.66 -2.08
CA ARG A 458 32.35 -8.78 -2.86
C ARG A 458 32.18 -10.19 -3.42
N HIS A 459 30.93 -10.62 -3.52
CA HIS A 459 30.60 -11.94 -4.09
C HIS A 459 31.20 -12.08 -5.51
N PRO A 460 31.81 -13.24 -5.87
CA PRO A 460 32.52 -13.41 -7.15
C PRO A 460 31.68 -13.23 -8.42
N VAL A 461 30.35 -13.33 -8.32
CA VAL A 461 29.41 -13.06 -9.42
C VAL A 461 29.35 -11.57 -9.78
N SER A 462 29.71 -10.69 -8.84
CA SER A 462 29.67 -9.25 -9.08
C SER A 462 30.86 -8.79 -9.94
N LYS A 463 30.70 -7.65 -10.63
CA LYS A 463 31.77 -6.97 -11.37
C LYS A 463 31.87 -5.52 -10.93
N GLN A 464 33.08 -5.08 -10.59
CA GLN A 464 33.37 -3.68 -10.33
C GLN A 464 33.83 -3.01 -11.63
N LEU A 465 33.01 -2.09 -12.15
CA LEU A 465 33.26 -1.34 -13.37
C LEU A 465 34.35 -0.28 -13.13
N LYS A 466 35.19 -0.01 -14.14
CA LYS A 466 36.33 0.91 -14.03
C LYS A 466 36.45 1.82 -15.24
N LEU A 467 36.88 3.06 -15.01
CA LEU A 467 37.30 3.94 -16.11
C LEU A 467 38.79 3.74 -16.44
N PRO A 468 39.19 3.92 -17.71
CA PRO A 468 38.32 4.19 -18.87
C PRO A 468 37.64 2.94 -19.46
N THR A 469 38.07 1.73 -19.08
CA THR A 469 37.70 0.46 -19.72
C THR A 469 36.20 0.21 -19.88
N ASP A 470 35.39 0.49 -18.86
CA ASP A 470 33.94 0.31 -18.85
C ASP A 470 33.18 1.63 -19.11
N GLY A 471 33.84 2.66 -19.64
CA GLY A 471 33.27 4.01 -19.77
C GLY A 471 31.96 4.06 -20.57
N LYS A 472 31.86 3.27 -21.65
CA LYS A 472 30.60 3.15 -22.41
C LYS A 472 29.50 2.51 -21.57
N THR A 473 29.79 1.41 -20.87
CA THR A 473 28.83 0.72 -20.00
C THR A 473 28.33 1.66 -18.90
N ILE A 474 29.24 2.38 -18.24
CA ILE A 474 28.86 3.35 -17.20
C ILE A 474 27.96 4.44 -17.78
N ALA A 475 28.28 4.98 -18.97
CA ALA A 475 27.46 5.99 -19.63
C ALA A 475 26.07 5.47 -20.03
N ASP A 476 25.99 4.24 -20.57
CA ASP A 476 24.74 3.59 -20.96
C ASP A 476 23.84 3.37 -19.73
N TYR A 477 24.35 2.77 -18.66
CA TYR A 477 23.56 2.53 -17.43
C TYR A 477 23.30 3.81 -16.61
N SER A 478 24.00 4.91 -16.87
CA SER A 478 23.65 6.23 -16.33
C SER A 478 22.51 6.91 -17.08
N ASN A 479 22.15 6.41 -18.26
CA ASN A 479 21.10 6.98 -19.11
C ASN A 479 19.77 6.22 -18.93
N PRO A 480 18.73 6.85 -18.38
CA PRO A 480 17.44 6.18 -18.18
C PRO A 480 16.82 5.68 -19.49
N LYS A 481 17.05 6.36 -20.63
CA LYS A 481 16.53 5.93 -21.93
C LYS A 481 17.11 4.60 -22.39
N PHE A 482 18.38 4.33 -22.09
CA PHE A 482 19.01 3.05 -22.40
C PHE A 482 18.36 1.92 -21.59
N VAL A 483 18.21 2.12 -20.28
CA VAL A 483 17.67 1.12 -19.35
C VAL A 483 16.18 0.86 -19.61
N LEU A 484 15.40 1.93 -19.80
CA LEU A 484 13.95 1.85 -19.86
C LEU A 484 13.41 1.67 -21.28
N GLY A 485 14.20 1.99 -22.31
CA GLY A 485 13.78 2.03 -23.71
C GLY A 485 12.92 3.25 -24.08
N TRP A 486 12.79 4.23 -23.18
CA TRP A 486 12.07 5.49 -23.41
C TRP A 486 12.66 6.61 -22.54
N GLU A 487 12.50 7.85 -22.98
CA GLU A 487 12.94 9.03 -22.23
C GLU A 487 11.90 9.40 -21.15
N PRO A 488 12.22 9.30 -19.85
CA PRO A 488 11.29 9.70 -18.82
C PRO A 488 11.10 11.20 -18.74
N VAL A 489 9.84 11.63 -18.64
CA VAL A 489 9.45 13.04 -18.45
C VAL A 489 8.58 13.12 -17.20
N ILE A 490 9.07 13.85 -16.19
CA ILE A 490 8.27 14.25 -15.03
C ILE A 490 7.48 15.49 -15.47
N VAL A 491 6.16 15.36 -15.57
CA VAL A 491 5.30 16.50 -15.86
C VAL A 491 5.12 17.28 -14.56
N GLY A 492 5.40 18.59 -14.55
CA GLY A 492 5.23 19.45 -13.38
C GLY A 492 3.77 19.75 -13.01
N PRO A 493 3.54 20.51 -11.91
CA PRO A 493 2.22 21.03 -11.52
C PRO A 493 1.56 21.94 -12.56
#